data_AF-A0A1M4NDV2-F1
#
_entry.id   AF-A0A1M4NDV2-F1
#
_cell.length_a   1.000
_cell.length_b   1.000
_cell.length_c   1.000
_cell.angle_alpha   90.00
_cell.angle_beta   90.00
_cell.angle_gamma   90.00
#
_symmetry.space_group_name_H-M   'P 1'
#
loop_
_entity.id
_entity.type
_entity.pdbx_description
1 polymer ?
#
loop_
_entity_poly.entity_id
_entity_poly.type
_entity_poly.pdbx_seq_one_letter_code
_entity_poly.pdbx_strand_id
1 'polypeptide(L)'
;MLPYINTFTVYHGTNLFSAKLLLSYGIMLDVQRKLTDFGKGFYVTLNHNQAKEWALVKTQNHQIYPSLLEKLNISENQYLSHPDIKMPACVICKINLECLLNLRGLIFPMPQDLSWPFYKKLWETFINNCRRGIKHNYDFVYGPFVGRQPNGVYAITSNNTKDQLSLNSIRAIDCIYDLRIEELTPDVNSLNKLVTMNENDLLRSEIPMTENSYSFLIEIRNSIVDIIHCSYQEANNLIKNSWISSNISKYESTIMHESPSYWAFSILYENINLWYKDYESYVSTNKKYYYDSPNYLDNLNQGYYIHNNKP
;
A
#
# COMPACT_ATOMS: atom_id res chain seq x y z
N MET A 1 4.50 17.55 -8.11
CA MET A 1 3.88 17.66 -9.44
C MET A 1 4.59 16.68 -10.36
N LEU A 2 3.89 16.12 -11.35
CA LEU A 2 4.55 15.33 -12.38
C LEU A 2 5.57 16.21 -13.14
N PRO A 3 6.71 15.65 -13.54
CA PRO A 3 7.71 16.40 -14.30
C PRO A 3 7.13 16.96 -15.60
N TYR A 4 7.39 18.22 -15.94
CA TYR A 4 6.95 18.83 -17.20
C TYR A 4 7.89 18.46 -18.37
N ILE A 5 8.07 17.16 -18.58
CA ILE A 5 8.89 16.57 -19.65
C ILE A 5 8.09 15.45 -20.31
N ASN A 6 8.19 15.32 -21.64
CA ASN A 6 7.41 14.34 -22.42
C ASN A 6 7.57 12.89 -21.93
N THR A 7 8.69 12.62 -21.24
CA THR A 7 8.98 11.33 -20.65
C THR A 7 9.64 11.50 -19.30
N PHE A 8 9.22 10.72 -18.31
CA PHE A 8 9.90 10.63 -17.02
C PHE A 8 10.08 9.19 -16.55
N THR A 9 11.12 8.95 -15.77
CA THR A 9 11.42 7.64 -15.17
C THR A 9 10.67 7.47 -13.86
N VAL A 10 10.10 6.29 -13.64
CA VAL A 10 9.45 5.90 -12.40
C VAL A 10 9.96 4.54 -11.94
N TYR A 11 9.77 4.27 -10.65
CA TYR A 11 10.33 3.13 -9.95
C TYR A 11 9.23 2.37 -9.19
N HIS A 12 9.27 1.04 -9.24
CA HIS A 12 8.42 0.14 -8.45
C HIS A 12 9.30 -0.80 -7.62
N GLY A 13 9.24 -0.66 -6.29
CA GLY A 13 9.97 -1.51 -5.35
C GLY A 13 9.25 -2.84 -5.12
N THR A 14 9.95 -3.96 -5.33
CA THR A 14 9.40 -5.31 -5.15
C THR A 14 10.50 -6.34 -4.86
N ASN A 15 10.18 -7.64 -4.91
CA ASN A 15 11.18 -8.71 -4.91
C ASN A 15 11.52 -9.15 -6.35
N LEU A 16 12.68 -9.77 -6.53
CA LEU A 16 13.19 -10.17 -7.84
C LEU A 16 12.24 -11.14 -8.57
N PHE A 17 11.58 -12.03 -7.82
CA PHE A 17 10.60 -12.95 -8.41
C PHE A 17 9.47 -12.19 -9.10
N SER A 18 8.84 -11.25 -8.38
CA SER A 18 7.76 -10.42 -8.90
C SER A 18 8.23 -9.51 -10.04
N ALA A 19 9.45 -8.98 -9.94
CA ALA A 19 10.05 -8.17 -11.00
C ALA A 19 10.20 -8.96 -12.31
N LYS A 20 10.70 -10.21 -12.23
CA LYS A 20 10.82 -11.10 -13.39
C LYS A 20 9.47 -11.45 -14.00
N LEU A 21 8.43 -11.62 -13.17
CA LEU A 21 7.07 -11.83 -13.67
C LEU A 21 6.53 -10.62 -14.43
N LEU A 22 6.79 -9.39 -13.95
CA LEU A 22 6.38 -8.18 -14.64
C LEU A 22 7.02 -8.05 -16.03
N LEU A 23 8.29 -8.45 -16.19
CA LEU A 23 8.95 -8.53 -17.50
C LEU A 23 8.34 -9.61 -18.40
N SER A 24 8.10 -10.81 -17.87
CA SER A 24 7.69 -11.97 -18.67
C SER A 24 6.22 -11.98 -19.05
N TYR A 25 5.35 -11.46 -18.17
CA TYR A 25 3.89 -11.53 -18.33
C TYR A 25 3.23 -10.16 -18.42
N GLY A 26 4.01 -9.07 -18.30
CA GLY A 26 3.48 -7.71 -18.22
C GLY A 26 2.82 -7.40 -16.87
N ILE A 27 2.24 -6.21 -16.79
CA ILE A 27 1.56 -5.73 -15.58
C ILE A 27 0.14 -6.28 -15.53
N MET A 28 -0.08 -7.23 -14.63
CA MET A 28 -1.36 -7.92 -14.43
C MET A 28 -2.23 -7.16 -13.41
N LEU A 29 -3.11 -6.28 -13.89
CA LEU A 29 -4.03 -5.52 -13.04
C LEU A 29 -5.10 -6.41 -12.37
N ASP A 30 -5.41 -7.58 -12.93
CA ASP A 30 -6.38 -8.55 -12.41
C ASP A 30 -5.97 -9.15 -11.06
N VAL A 31 -4.66 -9.28 -10.80
CA VAL A 31 -4.12 -9.89 -9.57
C VAL A 31 -3.70 -8.88 -8.49
N GLN A 32 -3.86 -7.58 -8.72
CA GLN A 32 -3.51 -6.53 -7.75
C GLN A 32 -4.54 -6.41 -6.61
N ARG A 33 -4.08 -5.88 -5.46
CA ARG A 33 -4.94 -5.54 -4.31
C ARG A 33 -5.95 -4.46 -4.65
N LYS A 34 -7.15 -4.54 -4.06
CA LYS A 34 -8.23 -3.58 -4.29
C LYS A 34 -8.21 -2.42 -3.29
N LEU A 35 -7.87 -2.69 -2.03
CA LEU A 35 -7.98 -1.74 -0.92
C LEU A 35 -6.65 -1.01 -0.67
N THR A 36 -6.19 -0.31 -1.69
CA THR A 36 -4.95 0.49 -1.69
C THR A 36 -5.28 1.98 -1.76
N ASP A 37 -4.27 2.84 -1.55
CA ASP A 37 -4.46 4.28 -1.36
C ASP A 37 -5.20 4.95 -2.52
N PHE A 38 -4.85 4.59 -3.75
CA PHE A 38 -5.44 5.09 -4.99
C PHE A 38 -6.15 3.99 -5.78
N GLY A 39 -6.72 3.03 -5.05
CA GLY A 39 -7.46 1.90 -5.61
C GLY A 39 -6.58 0.90 -6.37
N LYS A 40 -7.22 -0.16 -6.90
CA LYS A 40 -6.54 -1.23 -7.64
C LYS A 40 -5.72 -0.67 -8.80
N GLY A 41 -4.41 -0.92 -8.82
CA GLY A 41 -3.52 -0.38 -9.83
C GLY A 41 -2.08 -0.87 -9.67
N PHE A 42 -1.24 -0.49 -10.62
CA PHE A 42 0.21 -0.66 -10.55
C PHE A 42 0.85 0.63 -10.01
N TYR A 43 1.52 0.52 -8.87
CA TYR A 43 2.04 1.65 -8.12
C TYR A 43 3.51 1.88 -8.40
N VAL A 44 3.84 3.11 -8.77
CA VAL A 44 5.21 3.57 -9.03
C VAL A 44 5.46 4.90 -8.31
N THR A 45 6.71 5.31 -8.20
CA THR A 45 7.11 6.59 -7.61
C THR A 45 8.21 7.24 -8.45
N LEU A 46 8.31 8.57 -8.42
CA LEU A 46 9.44 9.31 -8.99
C LEU A 46 10.70 9.20 -8.11
N ASN A 47 10.55 8.79 -6.85
CA ASN A 47 11.63 8.71 -5.88
C ASN A 47 12.27 7.31 -5.87
N HIS A 48 13.47 7.19 -6.43
CA HIS A 48 14.20 5.92 -6.47
C HIS A 48 14.49 5.35 -5.08
N ASN A 49 14.89 6.18 -4.11
CA ASN A 49 15.19 5.72 -2.75
C ASN A 49 13.95 5.15 -2.06
N GLN A 50 12.79 5.78 -2.26
CA GLN A 50 11.51 5.26 -1.78
C GLN A 50 11.21 3.88 -2.39
N ALA A 51 11.47 3.67 -3.68
CA ALA A 51 11.30 2.35 -4.28
C ALA A 51 12.27 1.30 -3.70
N LYS A 52 13.52 1.67 -3.39
CA LYS A 52 14.48 0.76 -2.73
C LYS A 52 14.01 0.36 -1.33
N GLU A 53 13.48 1.30 -0.54
CA GLU A 53 12.88 1.00 0.76
C GLU A 53 11.71 0.01 0.62
N TRP A 54 10.83 0.22 -0.37
CA TRP A 54 9.72 -0.69 -0.64
C TRP A 54 10.19 -2.08 -1.07
N ALA A 55 11.25 -2.19 -1.87
CA ALA A 55 11.83 -3.46 -2.28
C ALA A 55 12.28 -4.29 -1.07
N LEU A 56 12.93 -3.65 -0.09
CA LEU A 56 13.32 -4.31 1.17
C LEU A 56 12.11 -4.77 2.00
N VAL A 57 11.06 -3.94 2.09
CA VAL A 57 9.83 -4.33 2.78
C VAL A 57 9.19 -5.57 2.14
N LYS A 58 9.24 -5.70 0.81
CA LYS A 58 8.64 -6.82 0.06
C LYS A 58 9.42 -8.14 0.16
N THR A 59 10.71 -8.10 0.49
CA THR A 59 11.49 -9.33 0.76
C THR A 59 11.40 -9.81 2.19
N GLN A 60 11.08 -8.90 3.13
CA GLN A 60 10.83 -9.27 4.52
C GLN A 60 9.39 -9.77 4.72
N ASN A 61 8.46 -9.24 3.93
CA ASN A 61 7.03 -9.56 4.01
C ASN A 61 6.54 -10.13 2.69
N HIS A 62 6.70 -11.43 2.52
CA HIS A 62 6.27 -12.13 1.31
C HIS A 62 4.75 -12.07 1.20
N GLN A 63 4.26 -11.16 0.36
CA GLN A 63 2.85 -11.11 0.02
C GLN A 63 2.53 -12.23 -0.96
N ILE A 64 1.53 -13.04 -0.63
CA ILE A 64 1.06 -14.14 -1.45
C ILE A 64 -0.28 -13.73 -2.06
N TYR A 65 -0.38 -13.84 -3.38
CA TYR A 65 -1.61 -13.60 -4.10
C TYR A 65 -2.12 -14.93 -4.68
N PRO A 66 -3.17 -15.54 -4.11
CA PRO A 66 -3.67 -16.84 -4.57
C PRO A 66 -3.98 -16.88 -6.07
N SER A 67 -4.55 -15.79 -6.60
CA SER A 67 -4.83 -15.66 -8.04
C SER A 67 -3.56 -15.64 -8.90
N LEU A 68 -2.44 -15.12 -8.36
CA LEU A 68 -1.15 -15.17 -9.05
C LEU A 68 -0.60 -16.61 -9.05
N LEU A 69 -0.66 -17.29 -7.89
CA LEU A 69 -0.22 -18.69 -7.78
C LEU A 69 -1.00 -19.61 -8.73
N GLU A 70 -2.32 -19.44 -8.78
CA GLU A 70 -3.21 -20.15 -9.71
C GLU A 70 -2.82 -19.88 -11.17
N LYS A 71 -2.63 -18.61 -11.54
CA LYS A 71 -2.26 -18.22 -12.90
C LYS A 71 -0.87 -18.73 -13.32
N LEU A 72 0.05 -18.86 -12.37
CA LEU A 72 1.39 -19.43 -12.59
C LEU A 72 1.42 -20.95 -12.47
N ASN A 73 0.33 -21.58 -12.04
CA ASN A 73 0.25 -23.01 -11.72
C ASN A 73 1.37 -23.46 -10.75
N ILE A 74 1.61 -22.70 -9.68
CA ILE A 74 2.56 -23.04 -8.62
C ILE A 74 1.87 -23.08 -7.26
N SER A 75 2.34 -23.96 -6.38
CA SER A 75 1.92 -23.99 -4.97
C SER A 75 2.54 -22.86 -4.16
N GLU A 76 1.92 -22.57 -3.01
CA GLU A 76 2.47 -21.63 -2.01
C GLU A 76 3.87 -22.04 -1.55
N ASN A 77 4.11 -23.33 -1.30
CA ASN A 77 5.43 -23.83 -0.90
C ASN A 77 6.49 -23.57 -1.98
N GLN A 78 6.16 -23.80 -3.25
CA GLN A 78 7.06 -23.50 -4.36
C GLN A 78 7.40 -22.01 -4.40
N TYR A 79 6.40 -21.13 -4.25
CA TYR A 79 6.63 -19.68 -4.17
C TYR A 79 7.53 -19.31 -2.98
N LEU A 80 7.20 -19.75 -1.77
CA LEU A 80 7.93 -19.42 -0.54
C LEU A 80 9.36 -19.98 -0.50
N SER A 81 9.62 -21.08 -1.21
CA SER A 81 10.95 -21.66 -1.35
C SER A 81 11.82 -20.98 -2.42
N HIS A 82 11.23 -20.15 -3.29
CA HIS A 82 11.94 -19.60 -4.44
C HIS A 82 12.99 -18.57 -3.99
N PRO A 83 14.27 -18.67 -4.39
CA PRO A 83 15.33 -17.78 -3.88
C PRO A 83 15.07 -16.29 -4.16
N ASP A 84 14.54 -15.98 -5.35
CA ASP A 84 14.29 -14.60 -5.79
C ASP A 84 13.26 -13.82 -4.94
N ILE A 85 12.43 -14.46 -4.11
CA ILE A 85 11.49 -13.71 -3.26
C ILE A 85 12.22 -12.94 -2.14
N LYS A 86 13.44 -13.39 -1.80
CA LYS A 86 14.29 -12.80 -0.75
C LYS A 86 15.21 -11.72 -1.29
N MET A 87 15.27 -11.55 -2.61
CA MET A 87 16.15 -10.59 -3.27
C MET A 87 15.36 -9.31 -3.59
N PRO A 88 15.78 -8.15 -3.07
CA PRO A 88 15.09 -6.89 -3.34
C PRO A 88 15.38 -6.45 -4.77
N ALA A 89 14.37 -5.93 -5.45
CA ALA A 89 14.50 -5.45 -6.82
C ALA A 89 13.66 -4.19 -7.05
N CYS A 90 14.17 -3.31 -7.90
CA CYS A 90 13.40 -2.19 -8.45
C CYS A 90 13.07 -2.49 -9.91
N VAL A 91 11.79 -2.40 -10.26
CA VAL A 91 11.38 -2.27 -11.66
C VAL A 91 11.46 -0.80 -12.03
N ILE A 92 12.26 -0.50 -13.04
CA ILE A 92 12.44 0.84 -13.59
C ILE A 92 11.70 0.88 -14.92
N CYS A 93 10.91 1.92 -15.14
CA CYS A 93 10.27 2.13 -16.42
C CYS A 93 10.12 3.62 -16.72
N LYS A 94 9.82 3.94 -17.99
CA LYS A 94 9.54 5.29 -18.45
C LYS A 94 8.04 5.44 -18.72
N ILE A 95 7.51 6.62 -18.43
CA ILE A 95 6.15 7.00 -18.75
C ILE A 95 6.15 8.04 -19.85
N ASN A 96 5.37 7.80 -20.90
CA ASN A 96 5.01 8.82 -21.88
C ASN A 96 3.95 9.74 -21.24
N LEU A 97 4.36 10.96 -20.89
CA LEU A 97 3.50 11.93 -20.20
C LEU A 97 2.33 12.37 -21.09
N GLU A 98 2.55 12.57 -22.38
CA GLU A 98 1.49 12.96 -23.31
C GLU A 98 0.42 11.87 -23.42
N CYS A 99 0.84 10.62 -23.56
CA CYS A 99 -0.06 9.46 -23.49
C CYS A 99 -0.87 9.48 -22.19
N LEU A 100 -0.19 9.62 -21.05
CA LEU A 100 -0.83 9.56 -19.74
C LEU A 100 -1.83 10.71 -19.54
N LEU A 101 -1.47 11.93 -19.89
CA LEU A 101 -2.31 13.13 -19.73
C LEU A 101 -3.52 13.15 -20.67
N ASN A 102 -3.54 12.34 -21.73
CA ASN A 102 -4.71 12.13 -22.58
C ASN A 102 -5.74 11.17 -21.96
N LEU A 103 -5.45 10.59 -20.80
CA LEU A 103 -6.34 9.70 -20.06
C LEU A 103 -7.10 10.42 -18.95
N ARG A 104 -8.07 9.74 -18.33
CA ARG A 104 -8.83 10.30 -17.20
C ARG A 104 -7.97 10.24 -15.92
N GLY A 105 -7.16 11.26 -15.70
CA GLY A 105 -6.29 11.38 -14.54
C GLY A 105 -6.91 12.09 -13.34
N LEU A 106 -6.38 11.81 -12.14
CA LEU A 106 -6.53 12.64 -10.95
C LEU A 106 -5.16 12.96 -10.36
N ILE A 107 -4.83 14.25 -10.23
CA ILE A 107 -3.53 14.70 -9.73
C ILE A 107 -3.75 15.56 -8.49
N PHE A 108 -3.20 15.12 -7.36
CA PHE A 108 -3.17 15.91 -6.13
C PHE A 108 -1.85 16.69 -6.04
N PRO A 109 -1.87 17.97 -5.59
CA PRO A 109 -0.67 18.72 -5.33
C PRO A 109 0.13 18.09 -4.18
N MET A 110 1.45 18.28 -4.19
CA MET A 110 2.32 17.81 -3.10
C MET A 110 2.20 18.73 -1.89
N PRO A 111 2.52 18.30 -0.65
CA PRO A 111 2.27 19.11 0.55
C PRO A 111 3.00 20.45 0.62
N GLN A 112 4.11 20.57 -0.10
CA GLN A 112 4.90 21.78 -0.27
C GLN A 112 4.31 22.78 -1.28
N ASP A 113 3.30 22.37 -2.05
CA ASP A 113 2.62 23.25 -3.00
C ASP A 113 1.70 24.22 -2.25
N LEU A 114 1.67 25.49 -2.68
CA LEU A 114 0.81 26.53 -2.09
C LEU A 114 -0.67 26.18 -2.14
N SER A 115 -1.07 25.35 -3.11
CA SER A 115 -2.46 24.88 -3.27
C SER A 115 -2.83 23.75 -2.31
N TRP A 116 -1.87 23.06 -1.69
CA TRP A 116 -2.13 21.87 -0.86
C TRP A 116 -3.22 22.04 0.21
N PRO A 117 -3.29 23.16 0.98
CA PRO A 117 -4.32 23.33 2.00
C PRO A 117 -5.76 23.21 1.47
N PHE A 118 -5.99 23.56 0.20
CA PHE A 118 -7.31 23.46 -0.44
C PHE A 118 -7.65 22.02 -0.87
N TYR A 119 -6.64 21.20 -1.16
CA TYR A 119 -6.80 19.83 -1.68
C TYR A 119 -6.61 18.74 -0.62
N LYS A 120 -6.01 19.05 0.53
CA LYS A 120 -5.71 18.09 1.58
C LYS A 120 -6.94 17.25 1.97
N LYS A 121 -8.09 17.90 2.22
CA LYS A 121 -9.29 17.19 2.64
C LYS A 121 -9.85 16.28 1.55
N LEU A 122 -9.75 16.73 0.30
CA LEU A 122 -10.16 15.97 -0.87
C LEU A 122 -9.33 14.71 -1.04
N TRP A 123 -8.01 14.84 -0.89
CA TRP A 123 -7.05 13.73 -0.93
C TRP A 123 -7.30 12.72 0.20
N GLU A 124 -7.49 13.18 1.43
CA GLU A 124 -7.84 12.31 2.58
C GLU A 124 -9.13 11.51 2.32
N THR A 125 -10.18 12.18 1.84
CA THR A 125 -11.46 11.53 1.52
C THR A 125 -11.29 10.52 0.38
N PHE A 126 -10.54 10.86 -0.66
CA PHE A 126 -10.29 9.98 -1.79
C PHE A 126 -9.59 8.67 -1.36
N ILE A 127 -8.53 8.77 -0.55
CA ILE A 127 -7.82 7.59 -0.05
C ILE A 127 -8.70 6.75 0.86
N ASN A 128 -9.44 7.38 1.77
CA ASN A 128 -10.37 6.67 2.64
C ASN A 128 -11.40 5.89 1.82
N ASN A 129 -11.93 6.49 0.75
CA ASN A 129 -12.85 5.81 -0.15
C ASN A 129 -12.20 4.61 -0.84
N CYS A 130 -10.97 4.76 -1.35
CA CYS A 130 -10.25 3.66 -2.01
C CYS A 130 -9.95 2.51 -1.04
N ARG A 131 -9.47 2.80 0.17
CA ARG A 131 -9.21 1.80 1.23
C ARG A 131 -10.49 1.14 1.75
N ARG A 132 -11.66 1.73 1.52
CA ARG A 132 -12.99 1.15 1.77
C ARG A 132 -13.56 0.36 0.60
N GLY A 133 -12.87 0.34 -0.54
CA GLY A 133 -13.28 -0.40 -1.74
C GLY A 133 -14.29 0.35 -2.61
N ILE A 134 -14.51 1.64 -2.35
CA ILE A 134 -15.27 2.50 -3.26
C ILE A 134 -14.44 2.68 -4.52
N LYS A 135 -14.94 2.17 -5.63
CA LYS A 135 -14.27 2.23 -6.92
C LYS A 135 -14.35 3.63 -7.50
N HIS A 136 -13.26 4.08 -8.10
CA HIS A 136 -13.24 5.23 -9.00
C HIS A 136 -13.00 4.77 -10.44
N ASN A 137 -13.10 5.69 -11.39
CA ASN A 137 -12.93 5.45 -12.82
C ASN A 137 -11.74 6.19 -13.44
N TYR A 138 -10.88 6.78 -12.61
CA TYR A 138 -9.61 7.34 -13.08
C TYR A 138 -8.70 6.24 -13.63
N ASP A 139 -8.11 6.51 -14.80
CA ASP A 139 -7.09 5.68 -15.43
C ASP A 139 -5.76 5.73 -14.65
N PHE A 140 -5.45 6.87 -14.04
CA PHE A 140 -4.31 7.03 -13.16
C PHE A 140 -4.59 8.05 -12.06
N VAL A 141 -3.87 7.91 -10.94
CA VAL A 141 -3.91 8.87 -9.83
C VAL A 141 -2.49 9.17 -9.38
N TYR A 142 -2.13 10.45 -9.30
CA TYR A 142 -0.84 10.92 -8.77
C TYR A 142 -1.05 11.76 -7.52
N GLY A 143 -0.16 11.65 -6.55
CA GLY A 143 -0.17 12.55 -5.41
C GLY A 143 0.82 12.19 -4.31
N PRO A 144 0.66 12.82 -3.13
CA PRO A 144 1.47 12.51 -1.97
C PRO A 144 1.34 11.04 -1.57
N PHE A 145 2.46 10.45 -1.17
CA PHE A 145 2.48 9.16 -0.49
C PHE A 145 1.80 9.30 0.87
N VAL A 146 1.01 8.29 1.26
CA VAL A 146 0.37 8.27 2.58
C VAL A 146 1.41 7.92 3.64
N GLY A 147 1.82 8.93 4.41
CA GLY A 147 2.51 8.76 5.68
C GLY A 147 1.53 8.42 6.81
N ARG A 148 2.12 8.15 7.98
CA ARG A 148 1.39 8.11 9.26
C ARG A 148 1.83 9.24 10.15
N GLN A 149 0.92 9.67 11.02
CA GLN A 149 1.27 10.58 12.10
C GLN A 149 2.02 9.81 13.20
N PRO A 150 3.12 10.36 13.75
CA PRO A 150 3.86 9.77 14.86
C PRO A 150 3.11 9.75 16.20
N ASN A 151 1.80 9.96 16.23
CA ASN A 151 1.01 10.14 17.45
C ASN A 151 -0.13 9.11 17.54
N GLY A 152 -0.01 8.03 16.76
CA GLY A 152 -0.87 6.85 16.90
C GLY A 152 -2.29 6.96 16.37
N VAL A 153 -2.77 8.15 15.98
CA VAL A 153 -4.06 8.30 15.28
C VAL A 153 -3.88 7.82 13.84
N TYR A 154 -4.71 6.89 13.35
CA TYR A 154 -4.81 6.52 11.92
C TYR A 154 -5.35 7.66 11.02
N ALA A 155 -5.12 8.91 11.40
CA ALA A 155 -5.24 10.04 10.51
C ALA A 155 -4.26 9.82 9.35
N ILE A 156 -4.82 9.70 8.15
CA ILE A 156 -4.04 9.70 6.90
C ILE A 156 -3.26 11.00 6.86
N THR A 157 -1.94 10.92 6.82
CA THR A 157 -1.11 12.10 6.61
C THR A 157 -0.36 12.02 5.30
N SER A 158 -0.20 13.15 4.64
CA SER A 158 0.64 13.23 3.46
C SER A 158 2.10 13.24 3.88
N ASN A 159 2.93 12.45 3.21
CA ASN A 159 4.38 12.62 3.31
C ASN A 159 4.81 13.84 2.49
N ASN A 160 5.65 14.69 3.06
CA ASN A 160 6.05 15.95 2.43
C ASN A 160 7.06 15.77 1.28
N THR A 161 7.70 14.61 1.15
CA THR A 161 8.77 14.37 0.17
C THR A 161 8.57 13.14 -0.69
N LYS A 162 7.68 12.23 -0.29
CA LYS A 162 7.36 10.98 -1.00
C LYS A 162 6.10 11.13 -1.84
N ASP A 163 6.17 10.70 -3.09
CA ASP A 163 5.05 10.68 -4.04
C ASP A 163 4.63 9.24 -4.39
N GLN A 164 3.47 9.12 -5.03
CA GLN A 164 3.04 7.88 -5.66
C GLN A 164 2.18 8.17 -6.89
N LEU A 165 2.31 7.31 -7.88
CA LEU A 165 1.49 7.25 -9.09
C LEU A 165 0.90 5.84 -9.17
N SER A 166 -0.42 5.75 -9.19
CA SER A 166 -1.14 4.52 -9.49
C SER A 166 -1.61 4.53 -10.94
N LEU A 167 -1.32 3.46 -11.68
CA LEU A 167 -1.86 3.20 -13.01
C LEU A 167 -2.97 2.16 -12.88
N ASN A 168 -4.21 2.60 -13.05
CA ASN A 168 -5.42 1.87 -12.66
C ASN A 168 -6.11 1.17 -13.84
N SER A 169 -5.71 1.46 -15.08
CA SER A 169 -6.30 0.86 -16.29
C SER A 169 -5.24 0.40 -17.28
N ILE A 170 -5.63 -0.49 -18.22
CA ILE A 170 -4.69 -0.97 -19.24
C ILE A 170 -4.19 0.17 -20.13
N ARG A 171 -5.05 1.17 -20.41
CA ARG A 171 -4.67 2.39 -21.12
C ARG A 171 -3.53 3.14 -20.43
N ALA A 172 -3.55 3.21 -19.10
CA ALA A 172 -2.48 3.84 -18.33
C ALA A 172 -1.21 2.99 -18.30
N ILE A 173 -1.34 1.65 -18.29
CA ILE A 173 -0.21 0.72 -18.44
C ILE A 173 0.45 0.86 -19.82
N ASP A 174 -0.33 1.04 -20.88
CA ASP A 174 0.18 1.22 -22.25
C ASP A 174 1.02 2.50 -22.43
N CYS A 175 0.95 3.44 -21.48
CA CYS A 175 1.84 4.60 -21.45
C CYS A 175 3.24 4.30 -20.88
N ILE A 176 3.47 3.08 -20.36
CA ILE A 176 4.78 2.62 -19.88
C ILE A 176 5.60 2.03 -21.04
N TYR A 177 6.90 2.30 -21.03
CA TYR A 177 7.87 1.63 -21.88
C TYR A 177 9.25 1.51 -21.21
N ASP A 178 10.20 0.83 -21.85
CA ASP A 178 11.58 0.66 -21.36
C ASP A 178 11.63 0.04 -19.94
N LEU A 179 10.82 -1.02 -19.73
CA LEU A 179 10.77 -1.73 -18.46
C LEU A 179 12.03 -2.58 -18.29
N ARG A 180 12.73 -2.37 -17.16
CA ARG A 180 13.96 -3.07 -16.80
C ARG A 180 14.04 -3.33 -15.30
N ILE A 181 14.86 -4.29 -14.91
CA ILE A 181 15.10 -4.65 -13.51
C ILE A 181 16.45 -4.10 -13.06
N GLU A 182 16.46 -3.45 -11.91
CA GLU A 182 17.65 -3.25 -11.08
C GLU A 182 17.57 -4.23 -9.90
N GLU A 183 18.43 -5.24 -9.91
CA GLU A 183 18.65 -6.10 -8.74
C GLU A 183 19.37 -5.28 -7.68
N LEU A 184 18.81 -5.23 -6.48
CA LEU A 184 19.42 -4.51 -5.38
C LEU A 184 20.27 -5.49 -4.58
N THR A 185 21.59 -5.27 -4.59
CA THR A 185 22.45 -5.95 -3.61
C THR A 185 22.08 -5.40 -2.23
N PRO A 186 21.72 -6.26 -1.26
CA PRO A 186 21.55 -5.80 0.10
C PRO A 186 22.92 -5.31 0.58
N ASP A 187 23.10 -4.00 0.68
CA ASP A 187 24.32 -3.42 1.25
C ASP A 187 24.46 -3.97 2.67
N VAL A 188 25.61 -4.58 2.97
CA VAL A 188 25.91 -5.19 4.27
C VAL A 188 25.73 -4.18 5.40
N ASN A 189 25.94 -2.87 5.16
CA ASN A 189 25.69 -1.83 6.15
C ASN A 189 24.21 -1.49 6.32
N SER A 190 23.42 -1.50 5.25
CA SER A 190 21.95 -1.34 5.28
C SER A 190 21.29 -2.56 5.94
N LEU A 191 21.80 -3.76 5.67
CA LEU A 191 21.45 -4.99 6.37
C LEU A 191 21.86 -4.90 7.84
N ASN A 192 23.09 -4.48 8.16
CA ASN A 192 23.57 -4.39 9.54
C ASN A 192 22.83 -3.33 10.37
N LYS A 193 22.47 -2.17 9.79
CA LYS A 193 21.64 -1.15 10.46
C LYS A 193 20.23 -1.67 10.76
N LEU A 194 19.76 -2.69 10.02
CA LEU A 194 18.50 -3.40 10.21
C LEU A 194 18.64 -4.73 10.99
N VAL A 195 19.83 -5.36 11.02
CA VAL A 195 20.14 -6.63 11.70
C VAL A 195 20.61 -6.40 13.13
N THR A 196 21.22 -5.25 13.46
CA THR A 196 21.41 -4.83 14.86
C THR A 196 20.10 -4.60 15.59
N MET A 197 18.97 -4.46 14.87
CA MET A 197 17.63 -4.53 15.44
C MET A 197 17.14 -5.98 15.65
N ASN A 198 17.64 -6.98 14.92
CA ASN A 198 17.17 -8.37 15.03
C ASN A 198 17.97 -9.24 16.02
N GLU A 199 19.27 -9.01 16.21
CA GLU A 199 20.09 -9.86 17.10
C GLU A 199 20.11 -9.39 18.57
N ASN A 200 19.93 -8.10 18.84
CA ASN A 200 19.78 -7.60 20.21
C ASN A 200 18.37 -7.85 20.79
N ASP A 201 17.36 -8.05 19.94
CA ASP A 201 15.96 -8.25 20.35
C ASP A 201 15.62 -9.73 20.64
N LEU A 202 16.44 -10.68 20.20
CA LEU A 202 16.35 -12.07 20.64
C LEU A 202 16.86 -12.26 22.09
N LEU A 203 17.55 -11.27 22.65
CA LEU A 203 18.09 -11.29 24.02
C LEU A 203 17.47 -10.22 24.95
N ARG A 204 16.42 -9.52 24.51
CA ARG A 204 15.66 -8.60 25.38
C ARG A 204 14.16 -8.84 25.27
N SER A 205 13.71 -9.85 25.99
CA SER A 205 12.40 -9.79 26.64
C SER A 205 12.29 -8.48 27.42
N GLU A 206 11.16 -7.78 27.22
CA GLU A 206 10.73 -6.56 27.92
C GLU A 206 11.35 -5.23 27.45
N ILE A 207 11.06 -4.83 26.21
CA ILE A 207 11.12 -3.41 25.82
C ILE A 207 9.74 -2.79 26.11
N PRO A 208 9.65 -1.66 26.85
CA PRO A 208 8.38 -1.02 27.12
C PRO A 208 7.72 -0.54 25.82
N MET A 209 6.41 -0.81 25.68
CA MET A 209 5.63 -0.34 24.55
C MET A 209 5.73 1.18 24.39
N THR A 210 6.00 1.65 23.18
CA THR A 210 5.95 3.08 22.85
C THR A 210 4.52 3.60 22.86
N GLU A 211 4.33 4.90 23.09
CA GLU A 211 3.00 5.55 23.08
C GLU A 211 2.24 5.30 21.76
N ASN A 212 2.98 5.23 20.65
CA ASN A 212 2.44 4.88 19.32
C ASN A 212 1.95 3.46 19.19
N SER A 213 2.71 2.49 19.73
CA SER A 213 2.30 1.09 19.72
C SER A 213 1.03 0.88 20.53
N TYR A 214 0.88 1.61 21.65
CA TYR A 214 -0.30 1.53 22.49
C TYR A 214 -1.55 2.08 21.79
N SER A 215 -1.44 3.26 21.16
CA SER A 215 -2.54 3.86 20.40
C SER A 215 -2.99 2.96 19.24
N PHE A 216 -2.04 2.35 18.53
CA PHE A 216 -2.34 1.41 17.46
C PHE A 216 -3.13 0.18 17.93
N LEU A 217 -2.75 -0.43 19.05
CA LEU A 217 -3.49 -1.56 19.63
C LEU A 217 -4.91 -1.16 20.08
N ILE A 218 -5.10 0.07 20.57
CA ILE A 218 -6.42 0.60 20.89
C ILE A 218 -7.31 0.64 19.65
N GLU A 219 -6.77 1.06 18.51
CA GLU A 219 -7.55 1.13 17.27
C GLU A 219 -7.90 -0.25 16.71
N ILE A 220 -6.99 -1.23 16.83
CA ILE A 220 -7.30 -2.63 16.53
C ILE A 220 -8.43 -3.11 17.44
N ARG A 221 -8.36 -2.83 18.75
CA ARG A 221 -9.39 -3.25 19.71
C ARG A 221 -10.75 -2.69 19.32
N ASN A 222 -10.81 -1.40 19.00
CA ASN A 222 -12.04 -0.77 18.56
C ASN A 222 -12.56 -1.42 17.28
N SER A 223 -11.68 -1.72 16.32
CA SER A 223 -12.06 -2.43 15.10
C SER A 223 -12.57 -3.85 15.37
N ILE A 224 -12.01 -4.58 16.35
CA ILE A 224 -12.51 -5.91 16.77
C ILE A 224 -13.92 -5.78 17.34
N VAL A 225 -14.13 -4.84 18.27
CA VAL A 225 -15.45 -4.54 18.85
C VAL A 225 -16.47 -4.27 17.74
N ASP A 226 -16.09 -3.48 16.73
CA ASP A 226 -16.98 -3.15 15.62
C ASP A 226 -17.28 -4.36 14.71
N ILE A 227 -16.31 -5.24 14.46
CA ILE A 227 -16.46 -6.39 13.55
C ILE A 227 -17.30 -7.52 14.16
N ILE A 228 -17.09 -7.85 15.44
CA ILE A 228 -17.75 -8.99 16.09
C ILE A 228 -18.73 -8.61 17.20
N HIS A 229 -18.98 -7.32 17.41
CA HIS A 229 -19.92 -6.81 18.42
C HIS A 229 -19.66 -7.32 19.85
N CYS A 230 -18.38 -7.38 20.26
CA CYS A 230 -17.97 -7.85 21.59
C CYS A 230 -17.66 -6.70 22.56
N SER A 231 -17.46 -7.02 23.84
CA SER A 231 -17.02 -6.06 24.85
C SER A 231 -15.56 -5.65 24.67
N TYR A 232 -15.18 -4.48 25.21
CA TYR A 232 -13.78 -4.05 25.23
C TYR A 232 -12.86 -5.05 25.95
N GLN A 233 -13.36 -5.75 26.97
CA GLN A 233 -12.58 -6.74 27.71
C GLN A 233 -12.26 -7.97 26.85
N GLU A 234 -13.25 -8.46 26.10
CA GLU A 234 -13.07 -9.58 25.17
C GLU A 234 -12.12 -9.20 24.02
N ALA A 235 -12.32 -8.02 23.42
CA ALA A 235 -11.42 -7.52 22.38
C ALA A 235 -9.98 -7.35 22.87
N ASN A 236 -9.78 -6.84 24.10
CA ASN A 236 -8.47 -6.75 24.72
C ASN A 236 -7.82 -8.12 24.93
N ASN A 237 -8.61 -9.13 25.34
CA ASN A 237 -8.09 -10.48 25.51
C ASN A 237 -7.67 -11.10 24.17
N LEU A 238 -8.46 -10.89 23.10
CA LEU A 238 -8.09 -11.32 21.75
C LEU A 238 -6.78 -10.70 21.28
N ILE A 239 -6.57 -9.41 21.51
CA ILE A 239 -5.31 -8.74 21.16
C ILE A 239 -4.16 -9.30 21.98
N LYS A 240 -4.30 -9.38 23.31
CA LYS A 240 -3.25 -9.88 24.20
C LYS A 240 -2.79 -11.29 23.84
N ASN A 241 -3.73 -12.13 23.42
CA ASN A 241 -3.47 -13.52 23.03
C ASN A 241 -3.05 -13.65 21.55
N SER A 242 -3.10 -12.57 20.78
CA SER A 242 -2.69 -12.57 19.38
C SER A 242 -1.19 -12.49 19.21
N TRP A 243 -0.70 -13.05 18.11
CA TRP A 243 0.70 -12.95 17.70
C TRP A 243 1.19 -11.49 17.53
N ILE A 244 0.27 -10.54 17.26
CA ILE A 244 0.60 -9.12 17.09
C ILE A 244 1.10 -8.51 18.38
N SER A 245 0.46 -8.82 19.52
CA SER A 245 0.87 -8.25 20.82
C SER A 245 2.31 -8.62 21.19
N SER A 246 2.77 -9.80 20.79
CA SER A 246 4.13 -10.27 21.04
C SER A 246 5.17 -9.82 20.00
N ASN A 247 4.73 -9.24 18.86
CA ASN A 247 5.62 -8.90 17.74
C ASN A 247 5.45 -7.46 17.22
N ILE A 248 4.69 -6.61 17.91
CA ILE A 248 4.36 -5.26 17.42
C ILE A 248 5.59 -4.39 17.15
N SER A 249 6.64 -4.52 17.98
CA SER A 249 7.92 -3.82 17.79
C SER A 249 8.67 -4.33 16.55
N LYS A 250 8.67 -5.65 16.33
CA LYS A 250 9.33 -6.30 15.19
C LYS A 250 8.72 -5.91 13.86
N TYR A 251 7.41 -5.70 13.84
CA TYR A 251 6.69 -5.36 12.62
C TYR A 251 6.24 -3.90 12.59
N GLU A 252 6.80 -3.01 13.41
CA GLU A 252 6.33 -1.62 13.55
C GLU A 252 6.21 -0.93 12.18
N SER A 253 7.18 -1.12 11.28
CA SER A 253 7.11 -0.60 9.90
C SER A 253 6.01 -1.25 9.04
N THR A 254 5.77 -2.55 9.19
CA THR A 254 4.90 -3.36 8.31
C THR A 254 3.43 -3.36 8.76
N ILE A 255 3.23 -3.52 10.07
CA ILE A 255 1.96 -3.31 10.77
C ILE A 255 1.41 -1.92 10.45
N MET A 256 2.33 -0.96 10.23
CA MET A 256 2.01 0.39 9.86
C MET A 256 1.71 0.64 8.36
N HIS A 257 1.42 -0.38 7.55
CA HIS A 257 0.91 -0.14 6.19
C HIS A 257 -0.56 -0.53 6.00
N GLU A 258 -1.11 -1.39 6.84
CA GLU A 258 -2.52 -1.82 6.76
C GLU A 258 -3.40 -1.11 7.78
N SER A 259 -4.72 -1.06 7.54
CA SER A 259 -5.69 -0.44 8.46
C SER A 259 -5.81 -1.23 9.78
N PRO A 260 -6.28 -0.64 10.89
CA PRO A 260 -6.44 -1.39 12.14
C PRO A 260 -7.51 -2.47 11.98
N SER A 261 -8.50 -2.23 11.11
CA SER A 261 -9.52 -3.23 10.78
C SER A 261 -8.97 -4.45 10.02
N TYR A 262 -7.89 -4.29 9.26
CA TYR A 262 -7.21 -5.43 8.62
C TYR A 262 -6.54 -6.32 9.67
N TRP A 263 -5.88 -5.70 10.65
CA TRP A 263 -5.23 -6.42 11.74
C TRP A 263 -6.23 -7.06 12.70
N ALA A 264 -7.31 -6.35 13.02
CA ALA A 264 -8.44 -6.90 13.77
C ALA A 264 -9.02 -8.15 13.08
N PHE A 265 -9.23 -8.08 11.76
CA PHE A 265 -9.64 -9.24 10.98
C PHE A 265 -8.62 -10.39 11.10
N SER A 266 -7.33 -10.10 10.93
CA SER A 266 -6.29 -11.14 11.03
C SER A 266 -6.24 -11.84 12.39
N ILE A 267 -6.45 -11.09 13.49
CA ILE A 267 -6.55 -11.64 14.85
C ILE A 267 -7.74 -12.59 14.97
N LEU A 268 -8.90 -12.19 14.46
CA LEU A 268 -10.15 -12.95 14.60
C LEU A 268 -10.13 -14.30 13.88
N TYR A 269 -9.41 -14.40 12.77
CA TYR A 269 -9.34 -15.62 11.98
C TYR A 269 -8.09 -16.45 12.29
N GLU A 270 -7.41 -16.16 13.41
CA GLU A 270 -6.20 -16.84 13.92
C GLU A 270 -5.12 -17.05 12.85
N ASN A 271 -5.14 -16.22 11.81
CA ASN A 271 -4.35 -16.45 10.63
C ASN A 271 -3.01 -15.72 10.80
N ILE A 272 -1.95 -16.50 10.88
CA ILE A 272 -0.56 -16.00 10.82
C ILE A 272 -0.22 -15.46 9.43
N ASN A 273 -1.04 -15.78 8.41
CA ASN A 273 -0.84 -15.36 7.04
C ASN A 273 -1.73 -14.17 6.68
N LEU A 274 -1.14 -13.20 5.99
CA LEU A 274 -1.76 -11.93 5.60
C LEU A 274 -2.70 -12.13 4.40
N TRP A 275 -3.96 -12.51 4.63
CA TRP A 275 -4.94 -12.72 3.56
C TRP A 275 -5.65 -11.42 3.19
N TYR A 276 -5.08 -10.69 2.25
CA TYR A 276 -5.76 -9.54 1.64
C TYR A 276 -7.05 -9.96 0.95
N LYS A 277 -7.10 -11.11 0.27
CA LYS A 277 -8.31 -11.52 -0.46
C LYS A 277 -9.51 -11.73 0.47
N ASP A 278 -9.32 -12.39 1.61
CA ASP A 278 -10.41 -12.70 2.55
C ASP A 278 -10.88 -11.44 3.28
N TYR A 279 -9.94 -10.59 3.71
CA TYR A 279 -10.28 -9.28 4.26
C TYR A 279 -10.98 -8.38 3.23
N GLU A 280 -10.46 -8.28 2.01
CA GLU A 280 -11.06 -7.47 0.95
C GLU A 280 -12.44 -8.00 0.54
N SER A 281 -12.61 -9.34 0.55
CA SER A 281 -13.91 -9.99 0.37
C SER A 281 -14.86 -9.58 1.49
N TYR A 282 -14.45 -9.71 2.75
CA TYR A 282 -15.21 -9.29 3.93
C TYR A 282 -15.63 -7.81 3.87
N VAL A 283 -14.71 -6.90 3.52
CA VAL A 283 -15.04 -5.48 3.37
C VAL A 283 -16.06 -5.28 2.25
N SER A 284 -15.91 -5.97 1.12
CA SER A 284 -16.83 -5.84 -0.02
C SER A 284 -18.23 -6.41 0.23
N THR A 285 -18.36 -7.43 1.08
CA THR A 285 -19.64 -8.10 1.38
C THR A 285 -20.34 -7.49 2.59
N ASN A 286 -19.60 -7.15 3.65
CA ASN A 286 -20.17 -6.77 4.95
C ASN A 286 -20.15 -5.27 5.24
N LYS A 287 -19.30 -4.46 4.57
CA LYS A 287 -19.33 -2.99 4.72
C LYS A 287 -20.22 -2.27 3.69
N LYS A 288 -21.23 -2.97 3.14
CA LYS A 288 -22.26 -2.35 2.30
C LYS A 288 -23.26 -1.47 3.06
N TYR A 289 -23.25 -1.48 4.40
CA TYR A 289 -24.35 -0.94 5.22
C TYR A 289 -23.99 0.21 6.18
N TYR A 290 -22.80 0.79 6.09
CA TYR A 290 -22.50 2.03 6.81
C TYR A 290 -22.03 3.09 5.83
N TYR A 291 -22.84 4.15 5.70
CA TYR A 291 -22.64 5.35 4.90
C TYR A 291 -23.09 5.27 3.43
N ASP A 292 -24.40 5.09 3.22
CA ASP A 292 -25.08 5.83 2.16
C ASP A 292 -25.08 7.31 2.56
N SER A 293 -24.08 8.05 2.09
CA SER A 293 -24.26 9.48 1.86
C SER A 293 -24.22 9.67 0.34
N PRO A 294 -25.39 9.73 -0.32
CA PRO A 294 -25.42 10.15 -1.71
C PRO A 294 -24.93 11.60 -1.77
N ASN A 295 -24.13 11.92 -2.79
CA ASN A 295 -23.75 13.29 -3.20
C ASN A 295 -22.49 13.91 -2.59
N TYR A 296 -21.32 13.30 -2.76
CA TYR A 296 -20.05 14.07 -2.75
C TYR A 296 -19.08 13.76 -3.90
N LEU A 297 -19.44 12.85 -4.80
CA LEU A 297 -18.61 12.51 -5.98
C LEU A 297 -18.81 13.49 -7.15
N ASP A 298 -19.90 14.26 -7.19
CA ASP A 298 -20.14 15.23 -8.28
C ASP A 298 -19.36 16.56 -8.11
N ASN A 299 -18.85 16.85 -6.90
CA ASN A 299 -18.03 18.03 -6.64
C ASN A 299 -16.51 17.78 -6.73
N LEU A 300 -16.09 16.54 -7.02
CA LEU A 300 -14.69 16.17 -7.26
C LEU A 300 -14.18 16.61 -8.65
N ASN A 301 -15.03 17.23 -9.48
CA ASN A 301 -14.67 17.82 -10.77
C ASN A 301 -13.76 19.07 -10.68
N GLN A 302 -13.29 19.44 -9.48
CA GLN A 302 -12.34 20.55 -9.26
C GLN A 302 -10.92 20.09 -8.90
N GLY A 303 -10.55 18.84 -9.20
CA GLY A 303 -9.14 18.45 -9.27
C GLY A 303 -8.42 19.28 -10.33
N TYR A 304 -7.26 19.85 -10.00
CA TYR A 304 -6.41 20.48 -11.02
C TYR A 304 -6.15 19.46 -12.14
N TYR A 305 -6.53 19.84 -13.35
CA TYR A 305 -6.41 19.10 -14.62
C TYR A 305 -7.29 17.85 -14.80
N ILE A 306 -8.60 18.03 -14.96
CA ILE A 306 -9.42 17.12 -15.77
C ILE A 306 -9.32 17.60 -17.22
N HIS A 307 -8.39 17.05 -18.00
CA HIS A 307 -8.37 17.30 -19.44
C HIS A 307 -9.43 16.41 -20.11
N ASN A 308 -10.68 16.85 -20.10
CA ASN A 308 -11.66 16.33 -21.05
C ASN A 308 -11.50 17.09 -22.36
N ASN A 309 -10.52 16.69 -23.18
CA ASN A 309 -10.52 17.06 -24.59
C ASN A 309 -11.07 15.88 -25.39
N LYS A 310 -12.36 15.93 -25.74
CA LYS A 310 -12.82 15.70 -27.11
C LYS A 310 -14.05 16.59 -27.38
N PRO A 311 -14.13 17.21 -28.57
CA PRO A 311 -15.23 18.09 -28.96
C PRO A 311 -16.59 17.40 -28.98
#